data_AF-A0A291Q240-F1
#
_entry.id   AF-A0A291Q240-F1
#
_cell.length_a   1.000
_cell.length_b   1.000
_cell.length_c   1.000
_cell.angle_alpha   90.00
_cell.angle_beta   90.00
_cell.angle_gamma   90.00
#
_symmetry.space_group_name_H-M   'P 1'
#
loop_
_entity.id
_entity.type
_entity.pdbx_description
1 polymer ?
#
loop_
_entity_poly.entity_id
_entity_poly.type
_entity_poly.pdbx_seq_one_letter_code
_entity_poly.pdbx_strand_id
1 'polypeptide(L)'
;MAAQRAYTTHPLVLRRVTVRRVHEVSPWMRRVVLGGAELGPFTRDGINHPAFAAPGFDDHVKLILAADGNVQAALPAQLPHGVEWTPAEHRLTRDYTPRRVDLQAREFDLDFVVHGDGPAETWAASAREGDDLWFVGPKSFLRLPERVDWIHLIGDETALPAIGRFLDERPVAAPAHVLVVVSDDSARQELALRDGDAITWVVAEPGDAVALDAAVRALPVPTGEGYAWAAAESRALLPVRRYLRRERKLPKDRLTITGYWHREEAAEAEAKGTNGVGPVAEGPAGGRIASPLPWLVARAALQLGVVDAVADEPGLSPDVLASRVGVPGPGIGVLLPLLAAHHVVVGPDGEDSLRLGPAGEELLDDHEREEYVGHDAELLLALAHLAPALRDGTSPWQLASGAPLHDTVTRDADRFGELVEECEQLVFLLNGLTADPLWEGVDTCLLTGPGSASVVAALDDAGRRPRLRVAEDDTPASVLRGSVPSRSGSTGRQVPPMSPSRRRPSRTAPTTRPPGSSPGSAPGPGRRSSSRHPVPTA
;
A
#
# COMPACT_ATOMS: atom_id res chain seq x y z
N MET A 1 -8.17 -17.16 -5.77
CA MET A 1 -7.06 -16.33 -5.28
C MET A 1 -7.71 -15.09 -4.68
N ALA A 2 -7.20 -14.56 -3.56
CA ALA A 2 -7.66 -13.27 -3.07
C ALA A 2 -7.43 -12.21 -4.16
N ALA A 3 -8.24 -11.15 -4.20
CA ALA A 3 -8.00 -10.06 -5.12
C ALA A 3 -6.80 -9.26 -4.59
N GLN A 4 -5.62 -9.61 -5.09
CA GLN A 4 -4.37 -8.93 -4.75
C GLN A 4 -4.52 -7.43 -5.01
N ARG A 5 -4.00 -6.57 -4.12
CA ARG A 5 -4.12 -5.11 -4.31
C ARG A 5 -3.30 -4.72 -5.53
N ALA A 6 -3.97 -4.57 -6.66
CA ALA A 6 -3.33 -4.41 -7.95
C ALA A 6 -2.84 -2.97 -8.15
N TYR A 7 -1.86 -2.55 -7.37
CA TYR A 7 -1.12 -1.31 -7.58
C TYR A 7 -0.52 -1.30 -9.00
N THR A 8 -0.44 -0.10 -9.59
CA THR A 8 0.41 0.13 -10.76
C THR A 8 1.33 1.29 -10.43
N THR A 9 2.62 1.13 -10.68
CA THR A 9 3.62 2.17 -10.41
C THR A 9 3.79 3.10 -11.60
N HIS A 10 4.11 4.35 -11.29
CA HIS A 10 4.51 5.36 -12.26
C HIS A 10 5.97 5.77 -11.99
N PRO A 11 6.76 6.10 -13.02
CA PRO A 11 8.09 6.65 -12.80
C PRO A 11 7.96 7.99 -12.06
N LEU A 12 8.72 8.16 -10.97
CA LEU A 12 8.76 9.44 -10.25
C LEU A 12 9.48 10.48 -11.12
N VAL A 13 8.72 11.46 -11.60
CA VAL A 13 9.20 12.57 -12.43
C VAL A 13 8.96 13.87 -11.68
N LEU A 14 10.02 14.68 -11.53
CA LEU A 14 9.98 16.06 -11.08
C LEU A 14 9.47 16.95 -12.21
N ARG A 15 8.28 17.53 -12.04
CA ARG A 15 7.63 18.40 -13.04
C ARG A 15 7.48 19.82 -12.50
N ARG A 16 7.72 20.80 -13.38
CA ARG A 16 7.36 22.20 -13.20
C ARG A 16 6.07 22.51 -13.95
N VAL A 17 5.15 23.16 -13.26
CA VAL A 17 3.90 23.67 -13.81
C VAL A 17 3.70 25.11 -13.36
N THR A 18 2.88 25.84 -14.09
CA THR A 18 2.61 27.26 -13.83
C THR A 18 1.12 27.44 -13.55
N VAL A 19 0.78 28.25 -12.56
CA VAL A 19 -0.61 28.63 -12.24
C VAL A 19 -1.25 29.30 -13.45
N ARG A 20 -2.38 28.75 -13.87
CA ARG A 20 -3.19 29.22 -15.01
C ARG A 20 -4.37 30.06 -14.57
N ARG A 21 -5.05 29.63 -13.51
CA ARG A 21 -6.25 30.25 -12.94
C ARG A 21 -6.34 29.89 -11.45
N VAL A 22 -7.04 30.71 -10.68
CA VAL A 22 -7.37 30.47 -9.27
C VAL A 22 -8.86 30.71 -9.07
N HIS A 23 -9.51 29.84 -8.31
CA HIS A 23 -10.94 29.90 -8.01
C HIS A 23 -11.18 29.63 -6.53
N GLU A 24 -11.96 30.47 -5.86
CA GLU A 24 -12.50 30.13 -4.53
C GLU A 24 -13.72 29.23 -4.75
N VAL A 25 -13.64 27.96 -4.30
CA VAL A 25 -14.70 26.95 -4.47
C VAL A 25 -15.74 27.08 -3.36
N SER A 26 -15.27 27.33 -2.14
CA SER A 26 -16.04 27.71 -0.96
C SER A 26 -15.15 28.64 -0.10
N PRO A 27 -15.67 29.25 0.99
CA PRO A 27 -14.84 30.01 1.93
C PRO A 27 -13.69 29.18 2.56
N TRP A 28 -13.79 27.86 2.50
CA TRP A 28 -12.90 26.87 3.11
C TRP A 28 -12.07 26.09 2.08
N MET A 29 -12.21 26.36 0.78
CA MET A 29 -11.48 25.64 -0.26
C MET A 29 -11.17 26.50 -1.49
N ARG A 30 -9.88 26.54 -1.86
CA ARG A 30 -9.35 27.26 -3.01
C ARG A 30 -8.78 26.30 -4.05
N ARG A 31 -9.28 26.38 -5.28
CA ARG A 31 -8.78 25.62 -6.44
C ARG A 31 -7.73 26.41 -7.20
N VAL A 32 -6.58 25.78 -7.44
CA VAL A 32 -5.51 26.30 -8.29
C VAL A 32 -5.43 25.42 -9.53
N VAL A 33 -5.69 26.00 -10.70
CA VAL A 33 -5.51 25.33 -12.00
C VAL A 33 -4.06 25.51 -12.42
N LEU A 34 -3.37 24.40 -12.66
CA LEU A 34 -1.95 24.35 -13.01
C LEU A 34 -1.78 23.78 -14.40
N GLY A 35 -0.85 24.32 -15.20
CA GLY A 35 -0.63 23.82 -16.55
C GLY A 35 0.77 24.12 -17.08
N GLY A 36 1.31 23.23 -17.91
CA GLY A 36 2.69 23.33 -18.38
C GLY A 36 3.04 22.33 -19.48
N ALA A 37 4.13 22.62 -20.20
CA ALA A 37 4.63 21.73 -21.24
C ALA A 37 4.99 20.34 -20.69
N GLU A 38 5.51 20.30 -19.46
CA GLU A 38 5.95 19.10 -18.73
C GLU A 38 4.82 18.19 -18.23
N LEU A 39 3.55 18.55 -18.44
CA LEU A 39 2.43 17.59 -18.29
C LEU A 39 2.30 16.67 -19.51
N GLY A 40 2.83 17.08 -20.67
CA GLY A 40 3.08 16.18 -21.80
C GLY A 40 4.40 15.39 -21.64
N PRO A 41 4.74 14.53 -22.61
CA PRO A 41 6.07 13.93 -22.68
C PRO A 41 7.13 15.02 -22.91
N PHE A 42 8.28 14.91 -22.25
CA PHE A 42 9.38 15.87 -22.38
C PHE A 42 10.75 15.19 -22.18
N THR A 43 11.81 15.88 -22.57
CA THR A 43 13.20 15.45 -22.34
C THR A 43 13.90 16.49 -21.47
N ARG A 44 14.56 16.06 -20.39
CA ARG A 44 15.42 16.89 -19.55
C ARG A 44 16.74 16.15 -19.31
N ASP A 45 17.87 16.83 -19.47
CA ASP A 45 19.22 16.29 -19.23
C ASP A 45 19.52 14.94 -19.92
N GLY A 46 18.94 14.75 -21.12
CA GLY A 46 19.04 13.51 -21.91
C GLY A 46 18.08 12.38 -21.48
N ILE A 47 17.33 12.56 -20.39
CA ILE A 47 16.33 11.62 -19.89
C ILE A 47 14.97 11.94 -20.52
N ASN A 48 14.34 10.92 -21.10
CA ASN A 48 12.98 11.02 -21.64
C ASN A 48 11.95 10.69 -20.57
N HIS A 49 11.03 11.62 -20.32
CA HIS A 49 9.94 11.47 -19.35
C HIS A 49 8.59 11.30 -20.07
N PRO A 50 7.73 10.38 -19.61
CA PRO A 50 6.39 10.21 -20.17
C PRO A 50 5.49 11.41 -19.85
N ALA A 51 4.33 11.47 -20.50
CA ALA A 51 3.25 12.34 -20.07
C ALA A 51 2.91 12.14 -18.58
N PHE A 52 2.37 13.17 -17.94
CA PHE A 52 1.78 13.03 -16.62
C PHE A 52 0.56 12.11 -16.71
N ALA A 53 0.38 11.26 -15.71
CA ALA A 53 -0.76 10.38 -15.57
C ALA A 53 -1.06 10.21 -14.08
N ALA A 54 -2.34 10.35 -13.73
CA ALA A 54 -2.87 10.05 -12.41
C ALA A 54 -4.23 9.36 -12.62
N PRO A 55 -4.27 8.05 -12.94
CA PRO A 55 -5.51 7.35 -13.27
C PRO A 55 -6.34 6.92 -12.05
N GLY A 56 -5.80 7.00 -10.83
CA GLY A 56 -6.56 6.84 -9.59
C GLY A 56 -7.23 8.14 -9.16
N PHE A 57 -8.43 8.05 -8.57
CA PHE A 57 -9.18 9.20 -8.07
C PHE A 57 -8.55 9.79 -6.79
N ASP A 58 -7.85 8.95 -6.02
CA ASP A 58 -7.11 9.26 -4.79
C ASP A 58 -5.57 9.25 -4.99
N ASP A 59 -5.13 9.30 -6.25
CA ASP A 59 -3.73 9.56 -6.58
C ASP A 59 -3.29 10.89 -5.98
N HIS A 60 -2.06 10.95 -5.45
CA HIS A 60 -1.48 12.17 -4.91
C HIS A 60 -0.14 12.51 -5.57
N VAL A 61 0.12 13.80 -5.72
CA VAL A 61 1.41 14.36 -6.10
C VAL A 61 2.06 15.02 -4.89
N LYS A 62 3.38 14.85 -4.74
CA LYS A 62 4.15 15.49 -3.68
C LYS A 62 4.62 16.86 -4.15
N LEU A 63 3.98 17.92 -3.66
CA LEU A 63 4.38 19.30 -3.89
C LEU A 63 5.72 19.58 -3.21
N ILE A 64 6.55 20.40 -3.84
CA ILE A 64 7.84 20.84 -3.31
C ILE A 64 7.79 22.34 -3.09
N LEU A 65 8.00 22.73 -1.83
CA LEU A 65 7.98 24.09 -1.32
C LEU A 65 9.28 24.34 -0.54
N ALA A 66 9.56 25.59 -0.22
CA ALA A 66 10.75 25.99 0.53
C ALA A 66 10.39 27.01 1.61
N ALA A 67 10.86 26.80 2.84
CA ALA A 67 10.59 27.69 3.97
C ALA A 67 11.18 29.10 3.78
N ASP A 68 12.29 29.20 3.05
CA ASP A 68 12.99 30.43 2.68
C ASP A 68 12.57 30.99 1.30
N GLY A 69 11.62 30.33 0.63
CA GLY A 69 11.21 30.63 -0.75
C GLY A 69 12.17 30.13 -1.84
N ASN A 70 13.33 29.57 -1.51
CA ASN A 70 14.31 29.07 -2.47
C ASN A 70 13.97 27.64 -2.95
N VAL A 71 12.88 27.51 -3.70
CA VAL A 71 12.39 26.19 -4.17
C VAL A 71 13.44 25.42 -4.97
N GLN A 72 14.38 26.11 -5.64
CA GLN A 72 15.45 25.47 -6.42
C GLN A 72 16.42 24.68 -5.54
N ALA A 73 16.77 25.19 -4.35
CA ALA A 73 17.58 24.46 -3.37
C ALA A 73 16.79 23.32 -2.68
N ALA A 74 15.47 23.36 -2.74
CA ALA A 74 14.59 22.32 -2.22
C ALA A 74 14.23 21.23 -3.25
N LEU A 75 14.61 21.32 -4.53
CA LEU A 75 14.30 20.28 -5.50
C LEU A 75 15.08 18.98 -5.22
N PRO A 76 14.51 17.79 -5.47
CA PRO A 76 15.26 16.53 -5.53
C PRO A 76 16.02 16.44 -6.87
N ALA A 77 17.03 15.58 -6.94
CA ALA A 77 17.69 15.26 -8.20
C ALA A 77 16.83 14.26 -9.02
N GLN A 78 16.69 14.49 -10.33
CA GLN A 78 15.99 13.58 -11.23
C GLN A 78 16.92 12.43 -11.64
N LEU A 79 16.48 11.19 -11.44
CA LEU A 79 17.15 9.99 -11.95
C LEU A 79 16.39 9.42 -13.16
N PRO A 80 16.98 8.50 -13.96
CA PRO A 80 16.30 7.91 -15.13
C PRO A 80 14.99 7.19 -14.81
N HIS A 81 14.88 6.58 -13.62
CA HIS A 81 13.74 5.76 -13.20
C HIS A 81 13.17 6.18 -11.82
N GLY A 82 13.52 7.37 -11.33
CA GLY A 82 13.06 7.85 -10.03
C GLY A 82 13.57 9.25 -9.69
N VAL A 83 13.52 9.63 -8.42
CA VAL A 83 14.14 10.86 -7.90
C VAL A 83 14.97 10.55 -6.66
N GLU A 84 16.05 11.31 -6.44
CA GLU A 84 16.86 11.27 -5.24
C GLU A 84 16.54 12.49 -4.37
N TRP A 85 16.01 12.25 -3.17
CA TRP A 85 15.70 13.30 -2.19
C TRP A 85 16.96 13.72 -1.44
N THR A 86 17.83 14.45 -2.13
CA THR A 86 19.05 15.07 -1.57
C THR A 86 18.78 15.84 -0.26
N PRO A 87 19.67 15.84 0.75
CA PRO A 87 19.46 16.61 1.98
C PRO A 87 19.25 18.10 1.69
N ALA A 88 18.17 18.68 2.23
CA ALA A 88 17.82 20.09 2.05
C ALA A 88 17.03 20.60 3.28
N GLU A 89 17.70 21.38 4.13
CA GLU A 89 17.20 21.83 5.44
C GLU A 89 15.86 22.59 5.36
N HIS A 90 15.65 23.36 4.30
CA HIS A 90 14.46 24.20 4.12
C HIS A 90 13.40 23.58 3.20
N ARG A 91 13.58 22.33 2.74
CA ARG A 91 12.61 21.63 1.89
C ARG A 91 11.35 21.31 2.68
N LEU A 92 10.22 21.81 2.21
CA LEU A 92 8.89 21.45 2.71
C LEU A 92 8.18 20.65 1.61
N THR A 93 7.53 19.54 1.97
CA THR A 93 6.69 18.80 1.03
C THR A 93 5.30 18.58 1.59
N ARG A 94 4.30 18.52 0.70
CA ARG A 94 2.90 18.19 1.04
C ARG A 94 2.31 17.37 -0.10
N ASP A 95 1.51 16.37 0.25
CA ASP A 95 0.83 15.53 -0.73
C ASP A 95 -0.55 16.12 -1.03
N TYR A 96 -0.88 16.22 -2.32
CA TYR A 96 -2.14 16.78 -2.80
C TYR A 96 -2.74 15.92 -3.89
N THR A 97 -4.07 15.77 -3.87
CA THR A 97 -4.82 15.03 -4.88
C THR A 97 -5.04 15.91 -6.12
N PRO A 98 -4.63 15.48 -7.33
CA PRO A 98 -5.10 16.07 -8.59
C PRO A 98 -6.62 15.93 -8.68
N ARG A 99 -7.36 17.02 -8.45
CA ARG A 99 -8.84 17.08 -8.43
C ARG A 99 -9.44 16.79 -9.80
N ARG A 100 -8.76 17.22 -10.86
CA ARG A 100 -9.13 17.04 -12.27
C ARG A 100 -7.84 16.98 -13.07
N VAL A 101 -7.76 16.11 -14.07
CA VAL A 101 -6.60 16.03 -14.98
C VAL A 101 -7.08 16.09 -16.42
N ASP A 102 -6.63 17.10 -17.17
CA ASP A 102 -6.92 17.28 -18.59
C ASP A 102 -5.60 17.30 -19.38
N LEU A 103 -5.23 16.13 -19.90
CA LEU A 103 -4.00 15.97 -20.69
C LEU A 103 -4.10 16.57 -22.10
N GLN A 104 -5.30 16.90 -22.60
CA GLN A 104 -5.46 17.60 -23.88
C GLN A 104 -5.19 19.10 -23.70
N ALA A 105 -5.75 19.72 -22.66
CA ALA A 105 -5.44 21.09 -22.26
C ALA A 105 -4.02 21.23 -21.68
N ARG A 106 -3.44 20.13 -21.19
CA ARG A 106 -2.25 20.10 -20.30
C ARG A 106 -2.48 20.97 -19.08
N GLU A 107 -3.60 20.72 -18.43
CA GLU A 107 -3.99 21.32 -17.16
C GLU A 107 -4.32 20.21 -16.14
N PHE A 108 -4.10 20.50 -14.86
CA PHE A 108 -4.70 19.76 -13.75
C PHE A 108 -5.05 20.73 -12.63
N ASP A 109 -6.04 20.36 -11.83
CA ASP A 109 -6.57 21.20 -10.77
C ASP A 109 -6.10 20.64 -9.42
N LEU A 110 -5.68 21.50 -8.50
CA LEU A 110 -5.43 21.18 -7.09
C LEU A 110 -6.35 22.00 -6.19
N ASP A 111 -6.95 21.34 -5.20
CA ASP A 111 -7.82 21.96 -4.22
C ASP A 111 -7.09 22.04 -2.87
N PHE A 112 -7.04 23.24 -2.30
CA PHE A 112 -6.39 23.55 -1.04
C PHE A 112 -7.47 23.92 -0.01
N VAL A 113 -7.50 23.21 1.12
CA VAL A 113 -8.31 23.61 2.27
C VAL A 113 -7.73 24.91 2.86
N VAL A 114 -8.61 25.80 3.30
CA VAL A 114 -8.27 27.10 3.91
C VAL A 114 -8.60 27.00 5.39
N HIS A 115 -7.58 26.86 6.25
CA HIS A 115 -7.72 26.72 7.70
C HIS A 115 -6.69 27.51 8.53
N GLY A 116 -5.90 28.37 7.89
CA GLY A 116 -5.09 29.44 8.50
C GLY A 116 -3.58 29.21 8.58
N ASP A 117 -3.10 27.97 8.50
CA ASP A 117 -1.72 27.61 8.88
C ASP A 117 -1.13 26.45 8.06
N GLY A 118 0.05 26.69 7.49
CA GLY A 118 0.86 25.68 6.81
C GLY A 118 1.49 26.17 5.50
N PRO A 119 2.56 25.52 5.01
CA PRO A 119 3.33 26.03 3.87
C PRO A 119 2.59 25.94 2.54
N ALA A 120 1.79 24.88 2.33
CA ALA A 120 1.01 24.72 1.10
C ALA A 120 -0.21 25.63 1.06
N GLU A 121 -0.87 25.88 2.19
CA GLU A 121 -1.92 26.89 2.30
C GLU A 121 -1.35 28.30 2.09
N THR A 122 -0.23 28.64 2.74
CA THR A 122 0.46 29.92 2.57
C THR A 122 0.84 30.16 1.10
N TRP A 123 1.37 29.14 0.43
CA TRP A 123 1.61 29.17 -1.01
C TRP A 123 0.31 29.39 -1.79
N ALA A 124 -0.72 28.58 -1.57
CA ALA A 124 -1.98 28.66 -2.31
C ALA A 124 -2.70 30.00 -2.13
N ALA A 125 -2.73 30.55 -0.92
CA ALA A 125 -3.31 31.85 -0.59
C ALA A 125 -2.61 33.00 -1.34
N SER A 126 -1.29 32.90 -1.52
CA SER A 126 -0.49 33.88 -2.26
C SER A 126 -0.48 33.67 -3.78
N ALA A 127 -0.77 32.44 -4.26
CA ALA A 127 -0.64 32.04 -5.65
C ALA A 127 -1.46 32.88 -6.63
N ARG A 128 -0.83 33.26 -7.74
CA ARG A 128 -1.36 34.08 -8.83
C ARG A 128 -1.03 33.46 -10.19
N GLU A 129 -1.77 33.84 -11.22
CA GLU A 129 -1.48 33.43 -12.59
C GLU A 129 -0.04 33.79 -12.99
N GLY A 130 0.72 32.80 -13.47
CA GLY A 130 2.14 32.94 -13.79
C GLY A 130 3.12 32.44 -12.72
N ASP A 131 2.67 32.14 -11.50
CA ASP A 131 3.54 31.54 -10.46
C ASP A 131 3.87 30.08 -10.79
N ASP A 132 5.10 29.65 -10.52
CA ASP A 132 5.54 28.26 -10.72
C ASP A 132 5.31 27.40 -9.47
N LEU A 133 4.95 26.13 -9.70
CA LEU A 133 4.90 25.07 -8.70
C LEU A 133 5.69 23.85 -9.20
N TRP A 134 6.38 23.18 -8.28
CA TRP A 134 7.09 21.94 -8.54
C TRP A 134 6.45 20.78 -7.79
N PHE A 135 6.36 19.62 -8.45
CA PHE A 135 5.86 18.40 -7.81
C PHE A 135 6.56 17.15 -8.34
N VAL A 136 6.44 16.07 -7.57
CA VAL A 136 6.86 14.71 -7.95
C VAL A 136 5.67 13.77 -7.89
N GLY A 137 5.55 12.89 -8.90
CA GLY A 137 4.63 11.76 -8.88
C GLY A 137 3.46 11.86 -9.89
N PRO A 138 2.35 11.14 -9.66
CA PRO A 138 2.12 10.21 -8.53
C PRO A 138 3.11 9.03 -8.53
N LYS A 139 3.28 8.35 -7.38
CA LYS A 139 4.15 7.16 -7.25
C LYS A 139 3.48 5.89 -7.80
N SER A 140 2.19 5.77 -7.53
CA SER A 140 1.36 4.61 -7.88
C SER A 140 -0.10 4.95 -7.71
N PHE A 141 -0.96 4.24 -8.42
CA PHE A 141 -2.40 4.22 -8.16
C PHE A 141 -2.85 2.86 -7.64
N LEU A 142 -3.90 2.84 -6.83
CA LEU A 142 -4.59 1.62 -6.40
C LEU A 142 -5.76 1.34 -7.36
N ARG A 143 -5.81 0.13 -7.95
CA ARG A 143 -7.01 -0.31 -8.67
C ARG A 143 -8.11 -0.68 -7.70
N LEU A 144 -9.29 -0.08 -7.89
CA LEU A 144 -10.53 -0.56 -7.27
C LEU A 144 -10.89 -1.96 -7.80
N PRO A 145 -11.59 -2.80 -7.00
CA PRO A 145 -12.11 -4.07 -7.49
C PRO A 145 -13.07 -3.87 -8.68
N GLU A 146 -12.98 -4.72 -9.70
CA GLU A 146 -13.81 -4.62 -10.92
C GLU A 146 -15.32 -4.68 -10.65
N ARG A 147 -15.72 -5.29 -9.53
CA ARG A 147 -17.12 -5.49 -9.15
C ARG A 147 -17.31 -5.20 -7.66
N VAL A 148 -18.11 -4.18 -7.40
CA VAL A 148 -18.63 -3.78 -6.11
C VAL A 148 -20.13 -3.51 -6.29
N ASP A 149 -20.94 -3.88 -5.31
CA ASP A 149 -22.39 -3.62 -5.31
C ASP A 149 -22.70 -2.22 -4.75
N TRP A 150 -21.78 -1.65 -3.96
CA TRP A 150 -21.86 -0.31 -3.37
C TRP A 150 -20.46 0.20 -3.00
N ILE A 151 -20.30 1.52 -2.87
CA ILE A 151 -19.08 2.13 -2.32
C ILE A 151 -19.41 3.14 -1.21
N HIS A 152 -18.62 3.11 -0.13
CA HIS A 152 -18.57 4.16 0.89
C HIS A 152 -17.38 5.07 0.62
N LEU A 153 -17.63 6.38 0.55
CA LEU A 153 -16.60 7.42 0.42
C LEU A 153 -16.69 8.32 1.65
N ILE A 154 -15.71 8.22 2.55
CA ILE A 154 -15.73 8.85 3.86
C ILE A 154 -14.57 9.85 3.94
N GLY A 155 -14.81 11.05 4.49
CA GLY A 155 -13.69 11.92 4.83
C GLY A 155 -14.04 13.29 5.41
N ASP A 156 -13.04 14.15 5.43
CA ASP A 156 -13.15 15.58 5.79
C ASP A 156 -12.90 16.49 4.58
N GLU A 157 -12.73 17.80 4.79
CA GLU A 157 -12.42 18.76 3.72
C GLU A 157 -11.17 18.39 2.90
N THR A 158 -10.18 17.71 3.50
CA THR A 158 -8.95 17.32 2.81
C THR A 158 -9.18 16.18 1.81
N ALA A 159 -10.25 15.40 2.01
CA ALA A 159 -10.65 14.28 1.16
C ALA A 159 -11.67 14.63 0.07
N LEU A 160 -12.38 15.76 0.22
CA LEU A 160 -13.29 16.30 -0.81
C LEU A 160 -12.72 16.31 -2.23
N PRO A 161 -11.42 16.57 -2.48
CA PRO A 161 -10.89 16.56 -3.83
C PRO A 161 -10.89 15.17 -4.47
N ALA A 162 -10.54 14.13 -3.72
CA ALA A 162 -10.59 12.74 -4.17
C ALA A 162 -12.06 12.26 -4.33
N ILE A 163 -12.92 12.57 -3.36
CA ILE A 163 -14.35 12.24 -3.40
C ILE A 163 -15.02 12.89 -4.62
N GLY A 164 -14.83 14.20 -4.82
CA GLY A 164 -15.37 14.93 -5.96
C GLY A 164 -14.87 14.36 -7.29
N ARG A 165 -13.58 14.01 -7.37
CA ARG A 165 -13.00 13.38 -8.55
C ARG A 165 -13.59 12.00 -8.85
N PHE A 166 -13.77 11.17 -7.84
CA PHE A 166 -14.46 9.88 -7.99
C PHE A 166 -15.87 10.07 -8.56
N LEU A 167 -16.60 11.07 -8.06
CA LEU A 167 -17.98 11.33 -8.48
C LEU A 167 -18.09 11.91 -9.90
N ASP A 168 -17.03 12.56 -10.39
CA ASP A 168 -16.92 13.03 -11.79
C ASP A 168 -16.50 11.89 -12.74
N GLU A 169 -15.41 11.17 -12.43
CA GLU A 169 -14.80 10.16 -13.31
C GLU A 169 -15.52 8.82 -13.30
N ARG A 170 -16.07 8.44 -12.14
CA ARG A 170 -16.92 7.26 -11.91
C ARG A 170 -16.27 5.95 -12.36
N PRO A 171 -15.13 5.58 -11.73
CA PRO A 171 -14.37 4.38 -12.08
C PRO A 171 -15.13 3.06 -11.83
N VAL A 172 -16.19 3.09 -11.00
CA VAL A 172 -17.14 1.98 -10.83
C VAL A 172 -18.57 2.46 -11.02
N ALA A 173 -19.45 1.55 -11.46
CA ALA A 173 -20.86 1.85 -11.72
C ALA A 173 -21.77 1.72 -10.47
N ALA A 174 -21.21 1.35 -9.33
CA ALA A 174 -21.95 1.14 -8.09
C ALA A 174 -22.42 2.45 -7.44
N PRO A 175 -23.57 2.46 -6.73
CA PRO A 175 -24.00 3.59 -5.94
C PRO A 175 -22.96 4.00 -4.89
N ALA A 176 -22.71 5.30 -4.80
CA ALA A 176 -21.82 5.90 -3.81
C ALA A 176 -22.63 6.46 -2.63
N HIS A 177 -22.30 6.00 -1.42
CA HIS A 177 -22.76 6.61 -0.18
C HIS A 177 -21.60 7.42 0.40
N VAL A 178 -21.75 8.73 0.32
CA VAL A 178 -20.72 9.70 0.67
C VAL A 178 -20.99 10.24 2.08
N LEU A 179 -19.95 10.30 2.91
CA LEU A 179 -19.95 11.01 4.18
C LEU A 179 -18.81 12.02 4.15
N VAL A 180 -19.13 13.29 4.38
CA VAL A 180 -18.13 14.34 4.57
C VAL A 180 -18.39 15.05 5.89
N VAL A 181 -17.38 15.05 6.76
CA VAL A 181 -17.31 15.94 7.92
C VAL A 181 -16.73 17.28 7.49
N VAL A 182 -17.30 18.37 7.95
CA VAL A 182 -16.80 19.73 7.69
C VAL A 182 -16.81 20.55 8.97
N SER A 183 -15.88 21.49 9.07
CA SER A 183 -15.79 22.49 10.14
C SER A 183 -16.97 23.47 10.15
N ASP A 184 -17.53 23.81 9.00
CA ASP A 184 -18.62 24.78 8.85
C ASP A 184 -19.58 24.41 7.70
N ASP A 185 -20.85 24.81 7.82
CA ASP A 185 -21.89 24.52 6.82
C ASP A 185 -21.59 25.12 5.44
N SER A 186 -20.86 26.25 5.38
CA SER A 186 -20.44 26.89 4.13
C SER A 186 -19.28 26.20 3.40
N ALA A 187 -18.64 25.19 4.01
CA ALA A 187 -17.64 24.35 3.34
C ALA A 187 -18.26 23.32 2.38
N ARG A 188 -19.59 23.11 2.44
CA ARG A 188 -20.33 22.16 1.59
C ARG A 188 -20.25 22.54 0.11
N GLN A 189 -20.17 21.52 -0.74
CA GLN A 189 -20.00 21.69 -2.19
C GLN A 189 -21.06 20.93 -2.97
N GLU A 190 -21.40 21.42 -4.15
CA GLU A 190 -22.16 20.63 -5.13
C GLU A 190 -21.25 19.54 -5.69
N LEU A 191 -21.66 18.27 -5.54
CA LEU A 191 -20.96 17.11 -6.09
C LEU A 191 -21.81 16.44 -7.17
N ALA A 192 -21.14 15.82 -8.16
CA ALA A 192 -21.77 15.20 -9.33
C ALA A 192 -22.47 13.86 -9.03
N LEU A 193 -23.44 13.86 -8.11
CA LEU A 193 -24.23 12.69 -7.71
C LEU A 193 -25.10 12.17 -8.87
N ARG A 194 -25.34 10.86 -8.88
CA ARG A 194 -26.18 10.12 -9.82
C ARG A 194 -27.35 9.47 -9.08
N ASP A 195 -28.36 9.02 -9.83
CA ASP A 195 -29.47 8.25 -9.28
C ASP A 195 -28.97 7.03 -8.49
N GLY A 196 -29.35 6.94 -7.22
CA GLY A 196 -28.94 5.88 -6.29
C GLY A 196 -27.80 6.27 -5.33
N ASP A 197 -27.04 7.32 -5.63
CA ASP A 197 -26.07 7.86 -4.68
C ASP A 197 -26.76 8.56 -3.50
N ALA A 198 -26.05 8.69 -2.39
CA ALA A 198 -26.45 9.52 -1.27
C ALA A 198 -25.25 10.29 -0.71
N ILE A 199 -25.49 11.50 -0.20
CA ILE A 199 -24.49 12.26 0.57
C ILE A 199 -25.02 12.62 1.94
N THR A 200 -24.17 12.45 2.95
CA THR A 200 -24.36 12.92 4.32
C THR A 200 -23.28 13.93 4.63
N TRP A 201 -23.68 15.13 5.04
CA TRP A 201 -22.77 16.16 5.54
C TRP A 201 -22.93 16.27 7.05
N VAL A 202 -21.81 16.27 7.78
CA VAL A 202 -21.77 16.44 9.23
C VAL A 202 -20.94 17.68 9.55
N VAL A 203 -21.44 18.55 10.42
CA VAL A 203 -20.67 19.71 10.89
C VAL A 203 -20.08 19.35 12.25
N ALA A 204 -18.75 19.37 12.37
CA ALA A 204 -18.01 19.04 13.58
C ALA A 204 -16.60 19.66 13.57
N GLU A 205 -15.94 19.71 14.73
CA GLU A 205 -14.57 20.24 14.84
C GLU A 205 -13.56 19.41 14.03
N PRO A 206 -12.53 20.04 13.42
CA PRO A 206 -11.47 19.33 12.71
C PRO A 206 -10.79 18.24 13.56
N GLY A 207 -10.85 17.00 13.05
CA GLY A 207 -10.31 15.83 13.74
C GLY A 207 -11.19 15.27 14.87
N ASP A 208 -12.48 15.61 14.95
CA ASP A 208 -13.41 14.98 15.90
C ASP A 208 -13.67 13.50 15.55
N ALA A 209 -12.89 12.64 16.19
CA ALA A 209 -12.98 11.18 16.09
C ALA A 209 -14.35 10.61 16.49
N VAL A 210 -15.05 11.25 17.43
CA VAL A 210 -16.35 10.79 17.95
C VAL A 210 -17.46 11.12 16.95
N ALA A 211 -17.45 12.34 16.40
CA ALA A 211 -18.39 12.74 15.37
C ALA A 211 -18.23 11.89 14.10
N LEU A 212 -16.98 11.64 13.66
CA LEU A 212 -16.70 10.83 12.48
C LEU A 212 -17.11 9.36 12.67
N ASP A 213 -16.77 8.71 13.79
CA ASP A 213 -17.17 7.32 14.07
C ASP A 213 -18.71 7.18 14.17
N ALA A 214 -19.38 8.09 14.88
CA ALA A 214 -20.83 8.08 14.99
C ALA A 214 -21.53 8.23 13.62
N ALA A 215 -21.00 9.11 12.76
CA ALA A 215 -21.52 9.32 11.42
C ALA A 215 -21.28 8.11 10.49
N VAL A 216 -20.09 7.51 10.52
CA VAL A 216 -19.77 6.28 9.76
C VAL A 216 -20.63 5.10 10.24
N ARG A 217 -20.95 5.01 11.53
CA ARG A 217 -21.87 4.00 12.08
C ARG A 217 -23.32 4.21 11.63
N ALA A 218 -23.71 5.45 11.35
CA ALA A 218 -25.05 5.82 10.88
C ALA A 218 -25.22 5.68 9.35
N LEU A 219 -24.15 5.52 8.57
CA LEU A 219 -24.24 5.30 7.13
C LEU A 219 -25.06 4.04 6.79
N PRO A 220 -25.89 4.07 5.73
CA PRO A 220 -26.57 2.88 5.26
C PRO A 220 -25.53 1.83 4.81
N VAL A 221 -25.73 0.58 5.20
CA VAL A 221 -24.93 -0.57 4.73
C VAL A 221 -25.78 -1.34 3.73
N PRO A 222 -25.55 -1.18 2.41
CA PRO A 222 -26.31 -1.90 1.40
C PRO A 222 -25.95 -3.39 1.40
N THR A 223 -26.83 -4.21 0.84
CA THR A 223 -26.56 -5.64 0.63
C THR A 223 -25.58 -5.84 -0.52
N GLY A 224 -24.61 -6.74 -0.35
CA GLY A 224 -23.66 -7.12 -1.41
C GLY A 224 -22.20 -6.88 -1.03
N GLU A 225 -21.30 -7.06 -2.00
CA GLU A 225 -19.86 -6.83 -1.85
C GLU A 225 -19.53 -5.34 -1.96
N GLY A 226 -19.30 -4.70 -0.82
CA GLY A 226 -18.92 -3.29 -0.76
C GLY A 226 -17.44 -3.02 -1.01
N TYR A 227 -17.14 -1.73 -1.13
CA TYR A 227 -15.81 -1.17 -0.90
C TYR A 227 -15.94 0.06 0.00
N ALA A 228 -15.01 0.27 0.92
CA ALA A 228 -14.95 1.48 1.73
C ALA A 228 -13.61 2.19 1.53
N TRP A 229 -13.69 3.47 1.18
CA TRP A 229 -12.56 4.39 1.11
C TRP A 229 -12.76 5.47 2.17
N ALA A 230 -11.74 5.72 2.98
CA ALA A 230 -11.78 6.78 3.99
C ALA A 230 -10.46 7.57 4.04
N ALA A 231 -10.56 8.90 4.04
CA ALA A 231 -9.42 9.79 4.24
C ALA A 231 -9.82 11.03 5.07
N ALA A 232 -9.07 11.32 6.12
CA ALA A 232 -9.31 12.40 7.08
C ALA A 232 -8.08 12.55 8.00
N GLU A 233 -8.24 13.24 9.13
CA GLU A 233 -7.28 13.23 10.23
C GLU A 233 -6.95 11.79 10.71
N SER A 234 -5.66 11.53 10.93
CA SER A 234 -5.12 10.19 11.20
C SER A 234 -5.70 9.49 12.44
N ARG A 235 -5.83 10.18 13.57
CA ARG A 235 -6.40 9.62 14.81
C ARG A 235 -7.93 9.49 14.72
N ALA A 236 -8.61 10.45 14.08
CA ALA A 236 -10.05 10.37 13.83
C ALA A 236 -10.47 9.12 13.04
N LEU A 237 -9.59 8.60 12.19
CA LEU A 237 -9.79 7.36 11.43
C LEU A 237 -9.56 6.07 12.23
N LEU A 238 -8.99 6.10 13.44
CA LEU A 238 -8.76 4.89 14.24
C LEU A 238 -10.06 4.18 14.67
N PRO A 239 -11.08 4.85 15.25
CA PRO A 239 -12.34 4.19 15.56
C PRO A 239 -13.08 3.71 14.30
N VAL A 240 -13.00 4.47 13.20
CA VAL A 240 -13.52 4.09 11.87
C VAL A 240 -12.85 2.80 11.36
N ARG A 241 -11.52 2.71 11.44
CA ARG A 241 -10.73 1.52 11.08
C ARG A 241 -11.14 0.31 11.91
N ARG A 242 -11.28 0.48 13.22
CA ARG A 242 -11.77 -0.56 14.14
C ARG A 242 -13.18 -1.05 13.76
N TYR A 243 -14.12 -0.14 13.51
CA TYR A 243 -15.48 -0.49 13.09
C TYR A 243 -15.51 -1.24 11.75
N LEU A 244 -14.84 -0.71 10.72
CA LEU A 244 -14.87 -1.30 9.38
C LEU A 244 -14.15 -2.66 9.31
N ARG A 245 -13.03 -2.83 10.04
CA ARG A 245 -12.29 -4.11 10.10
C ARG A 245 -12.87 -5.12 11.09
N ARG A 246 -13.06 -4.76 12.37
CA ARG A 246 -13.39 -5.72 13.43
C ARG A 246 -14.90 -6.01 13.51
N GLU A 247 -15.74 -4.98 13.41
CA GLU A 247 -17.20 -5.12 13.55
C GLU A 247 -17.90 -5.45 12.22
N ARG A 248 -17.54 -4.73 11.14
CA ARG A 248 -18.09 -4.95 9.79
C ARG A 248 -17.37 -6.01 8.98
N LYS A 249 -16.14 -6.39 9.37
CA LYS A 249 -15.35 -7.47 8.76
C LYS A 249 -15.14 -7.28 7.25
N LEU A 250 -14.95 -6.03 6.82
CA LEU A 250 -14.55 -5.75 5.45
C LEU A 250 -13.14 -6.30 5.17
N PRO A 251 -12.95 -7.10 4.12
CA PRO A 251 -11.63 -7.59 3.70
C PRO A 251 -10.60 -6.47 3.39
N LYS A 252 -9.30 -6.78 3.52
CA LYS A 252 -8.16 -5.87 3.28
C LYS A 252 -8.10 -5.32 1.84
N ASP A 253 -8.62 -6.09 0.87
CA ASP A 253 -8.80 -5.73 -0.55
C ASP A 253 -10.09 -4.91 -0.81
N ARG A 254 -10.97 -4.77 0.18
CA ARG A 254 -12.24 -4.01 0.11
C ARG A 254 -12.26 -2.76 1.00
N LEU A 255 -11.12 -2.42 1.60
CA LEU A 255 -11.01 -1.33 2.55
C LEU A 255 -9.70 -0.54 2.36
N THR A 256 -9.80 0.76 2.12
CA THR A 256 -8.66 1.69 2.10
C THR A 256 -8.93 2.83 3.08
N ILE A 257 -8.02 3.03 4.03
CA ILE A 257 -8.10 4.09 5.04
C ILE A 257 -6.74 4.77 5.15
N THR A 258 -6.69 6.06 4.83
CA THR A 258 -5.44 6.85 4.75
C THR A 258 -5.56 8.13 5.57
N GLY A 259 -4.68 8.32 6.56
CA GLY A 259 -4.55 9.61 7.24
C GLY A 259 -3.97 10.65 6.27
N TYR A 260 -4.75 11.69 5.95
CA TYR A 260 -4.33 12.76 5.04
C TYR A 260 -3.59 13.88 5.79
N TRP A 261 -3.92 14.07 7.06
CA TRP A 261 -3.23 14.99 7.95
C TRP A 261 -3.20 14.42 9.38
N HIS A 262 -2.47 15.10 10.25
CA HIS A 262 -2.46 14.80 11.68
C HIS A 262 -2.55 16.10 12.47
N ARG A 263 -3.41 16.15 13.49
CA ARG A 263 -3.45 17.28 14.41
C ARG A 263 -2.32 17.18 15.43
N GLU A 264 -1.31 18.03 15.28
CA GLU A 264 -0.29 18.22 16.30
C GLU A 264 -0.94 18.82 17.56
N GLU A 265 -0.92 18.06 18.66
CA GLU A 265 -1.15 18.62 19.98
C GLU A 265 0.06 19.48 20.36
N ALA A 266 -0.16 20.62 21.02
CA ALA A 266 0.88 21.58 21.37
C ALA A 266 1.80 21.08 22.50
N ALA A 267 2.58 20.04 22.21
CA ALA A 267 3.83 19.72 22.87
C ALA A 267 4.97 20.52 22.20
N GLU A 268 6.01 20.87 22.97
CA GLU A 268 7.13 21.67 22.47
C GLU A 268 7.80 20.98 21.27
N ALA A 269 8.08 21.77 20.22
CA ALA A 269 8.41 21.24 18.91
C ALA A 269 9.75 20.46 18.87
N GLU A 270 9.65 19.14 18.78
CA GLU A 270 10.71 18.28 18.23
C GLU A 270 10.25 17.66 16.90
N ALA A 271 11.15 17.68 15.91
CA ALA A 271 10.79 17.52 14.51
C ALA A 271 10.36 16.08 14.14
N LYS A 272 9.08 15.89 13.80
CA LYS A 272 8.59 14.70 13.08
C LYS A 272 8.74 14.89 11.56
N GLY A 273 9.77 14.29 10.97
CA GLY A 273 9.81 13.99 9.53
C GLY A 273 9.14 12.65 9.25
N THR A 274 8.28 12.56 8.22
CA THR A 274 7.45 11.38 7.98
C THR A 274 8.07 10.32 7.06
N ASN A 275 7.88 9.06 7.48
CA ASN A 275 7.70 7.81 6.72
C ASN A 275 8.80 7.30 5.76
N GLY A 276 9.17 6.04 5.97
CA GLY A 276 8.83 5.04 4.94
C GLY A 276 9.91 4.62 3.94
N VAL A 277 11.18 4.79 4.26
CA VAL A 277 12.24 3.83 3.89
C VAL A 277 13.12 3.70 5.12
N GLY A 278 13.33 2.48 5.63
CA GLY A 278 14.09 2.25 6.87
C GLY A 278 15.46 2.93 6.83
N PRO A 279 15.70 4.00 7.60
CA PRO A 279 16.99 4.66 7.59
C PRO A 279 17.91 3.84 8.50
N VAL A 280 19.08 3.45 7.97
CA VAL A 280 20.24 3.30 8.86
C VAL A 280 20.45 4.69 9.45
N ALA A 281 20.16 4.83 10.75
CA ALA A 281 20.13 6.13 11.39
C ALA A 281 21.50 6.82 11.30
N GLU A 282 21.59 7.88 10.49
CA GLU A 282 22.60 8.91 10.67
C GLU A 282 22.26 9.68 11.95
N GLY A 283 22.56 9.05 13.09
CA GLY A 283 22.44 9.68 14.40
C GLY A 283 23.38 10.90 14.49
N PRO A 284 23.03 11.90 15.31
CA PRO A 284 23.88 13.07 15.49
C PRO A 284 25.28 12.66 15.94
N ALA A 285 26.31 13.28 15.34
CA ALA A 285 27.70 12.98 15.63
C ALA A 285 28.03 13.25 17.11
N GLY A 286 27.98 12.19 17.93
CA GLY A 286 28.15 12.23 19.39
C GLY A 286 27.02 11.61 20.23
N GLY A 287 25.96 11.08 19.61
CA GLY A 287 24.81 10.48 20.32
C GLY A 287 25.15 9.22 21.13
N ARG A 288 24.45 9.03 22.27
CA ARG A 288 24.41 7.75 22.99
C ARG A 288 23.62 6.72 22.17
N ILE A 289 24.02 5.44 22.25
CA ILE A 289 23.23 4.34 21.69
C ILE A 289 21.86 4.31 22.38
N ALA A 290 20.78 4.32 21.59
CA ALA A 290 19.41 4.27 22.11
C ALA A 290 19.14 2.96 22.86
N SER A 291 18.30 3.02 23.90
CA SER A 291 17.89 1.83 24.63
C SER A 291 16.81 1.06 23.84
N PRO A 292 16.87 -0.28 23.72
CA PRO A 292 15.81 -1.08 23.12
C PRO A 292 14.59 -1.27 24.04
N LEU A 293 14.63 -0.73 25.27
CA LEU A 293 13.56 -0.87 26.26
C LEU A 293 12.17 -0.40 25.77
N PRO A 294 12.00 0.74 25.07
CA PRO A 294 10.67 1.19 24.63
C PRO A 294 10.00 0.17 23.70
N TRP A 295 10.77 -0.39 22.75
CA TRP A 295 10.30 -1.41 21.82
C TRP A 295 9.91 -2.71 22.54
N LEU A 296 10.74 -3.16 23.50
CA LEU A 296 10.44 -4.35 24.31
C LEU A 296 9.17 -4.16 25.17
N VAL A 297 8.95 -2.94 25.68
CA VAL A 297 7.76 -2.57 26.45
C VAL A 297 6.50 -2.56 25.58
N ALA A 298 6.57 -1.96 24.39
CA ALA A 298 5.47 -1.98 23.41
C ALA A 298 5.12 -3.41 22.97
N ARG A 299 6.13 -4.23 22.63
CA ARG A 299 5.94 -5.67 22.34
C ARG A 299 5.27 -6.41 23.50
N ALA A 300 5.72 -6.20 24.73
CA ALA A 300 5.11 -6.85 25.90
C ALA A 300 3.64 -6.46 26.08
N ALA A 301 3.29 -5.19 25.89
CA ALA A 301 1.89 -4.72 25.96
C ALA A 301 1.01 -5.33 24.87
N LEU A 302 1.52 -5.48 23.64
CA LEU A 302 0.81 -6.14 22.54
C LEU A 302 0.64 -7.64 22.78
N GLN A 303 1.70 -8.36 23.19
CA GLN A 303 1.63 -9.80 23.48
C GLN A 303 0.70 -10.13 24.65
N LEU A 304 0.55 -9.23 25.61
CA LEU A 304 -0.39 -9.36 26.72
C LEU A 304 -1.82 -8.88 26.37
N GLY A 305 -2.03 -8.25 25.21
CA GLY A 305 -3.33 -7.67 24.84
C GLY A 305 -3.72 -6.43 25.64
N VAL A 306 -2.75 -5.74 26.27
CA VAL A 306 -2.98 -4.50 27.05
C VAL A 306 -3.54 -3.39 26.16
N VAL A 307 -2.99 -3.22 24.96
CA VAL A 307 -3.42 -2.17 24.02
C VAL A 307 -4.89 -2.37 23.62
N ASP A 308 -5.28 -3.59 23.23
CA ASP A 308 -6.67 -3.90 22.87
C ASP A 308 -7.61 -3.81 24.08
N ALA A 309 -7.19 -4.27 25.26
CA ALA A 309 -8.01 -4.17 26.48
C ALA A 309 -8.36 -2.70 26.83
N VAL A 310 -7.37 -1.80 26.79
CA VAL A 310 -7.57 -0.36 27.06
C VAL A 310 -8.36 0.34 25.93
N ALA A 311 -8.21 -0.09 24.68
CA ALA A 311 -8.98 0.45 23.56
C ALA A 311 -10.46 0.05 23.59
N ASP A 312 -10.75 -1.19 23.99
CA ASP A 312 -12.10 -1.73 24.08
C ASP A 312 -12.90 -1.11 25.24
N GLU A 313 -12.21 -0.74 26.34
CA GLU A 313 -12.83 -0.16 27.54
C GLU A 313 -11.96 1.00 28.08
N PRO A 314 -12.05 2.19 27.46
CA PRO A 314 -11.34 3.38 27.94
C PRO A 314 -11.80 3.74 29.35
N GLY A 315 -10.83 3.95 30.24
CA GLY A 315 -11.06 4.25 31.66
C GLY A 315 -10.92 3.04 32.59
N LEU A 316 -10.51 1.86 32.09
CA LEU A 316 -10.14 0.70 32.90
C LEU A 316 -9.18 1.06 34.04
N SER A 317 -9.43 0.54 35.24
CA SER A 317 -8.44 0.63 36.33
C SER A 317 -7.32 -0.41 36.13
N PRO A 318 -6.11 -0.17 36.67
CA PRO A 318 -4.99 -1.11 36.58
C PRO A 318 -5.30 -2.54 37.04
N ASP A 319 -6.12 -2.72 38.08
CA ASP A 319 -6.50 -4.04 38.62
C ASP A 319 -7.46 -4.79 37.69
N VAL A 320 -8.40 -4.09 37.07
CA VAL A 320 -9.32 -4.68 36.08
C VAL A 320 -8.56 -5.03 34.81
N LEU A 321 -7.66 -4.16 34.35
CA LEU A 321 -6.74 -4.46 33.24
C LEU A 321 -5.92 -5.71 33.54
N ALA A 322 -5.25 -5.78 34.69
CA ALA A 322 -4.43 -6.92 35.10
C ALA A 322 -5.22 -8.24 35.11
N SER A 323 -6.45 -8.20 35.65
CA SER A 323 -7.37 -9.33 35.64
C SER A 323 -7.79 -9.74 34.21
N ARG A 324 -8.03 -8.77 33.32
CA ARG A 324 -8.46 -8.96 31.93
C ARG A 324 -7.35 -9.54 31.03
N VAL A 325 -6.10 -9.14 31.24
CA VAL A 325 -4.92 -9.68 30.51
C VAL A 325 -4.29 -10.90 31.17
N GLY A 326 -4.81 -11.37 32.31
CA GLY A 326 -4.32 -12.56 33.01
C GLY A 326 -2.95 -12.39 33.67
N VAL A 327 -2.54 -11.16 33.99
CA VAL A 327 -1.23 -10.84 34.59
C VAL A 327 -1.43 -10.44 36.06
N PRO A 328 -0.60 -10.90 37.02
CA PRO A 328 -0.69 -10.44 38.40
C PRO A 328 -0.54 -8.93 38.52
N GLY A 329 -1.34 -8.28 39.38
CA GLY A 329 -1.30 -6.83 39.61
C GLY A 329 0.11 -6.24 39.79
N PRO A 330 1.01 -6.84 40.60
CA PRO A 330 2.40 -6.36 40.72
C PRO A 330 3.20 -6.39 39.40
N GLY A 331 2.89 -7.30 38.47
CA GLY A 331 3.52 -7.36 37.15
C GLY A 331 3.04 -6.23 36.23
N ILE A 332 1.73 -5.97 36.20
CA ILE A 332 1.16 -4.80 35.48
C ILE A 332 1.64 -3.48 36.08
N GLY A 333 1.80 -3.39 37.40
CA GLY A 333 2.37 -2.22 38.07
C GLY A 333 3.82 -1.90 37.67
N VAL A 334 4.58 -2.85 37.14
CA VAL A 334 5.92 -2.60 36.56
C VAL A 334 5.81 -2.12 35.10
N LEU A 335 4.84 -2.64 34.34
CA LEU A 335 4.69 -2.34 32.92
C LEU A 335 4.04 -0.97 32.66
N LEU A 336 2.99 -0.61 33.42
CA LEU A 336 2.23 0.62 33.20
C LEU A 336 3.06 1.91 33.25
N PRO A 337 3.98 2.12 34.21
CA PRO A 337 4.82 3.32 34.23
C PRO A 337 5.72 3.45 33.00
N LEU A 338 6.20 2.31 32.45
CA LEU A 338 7.01 2.29 31.23
C LEU A 338 6.17 2.58 29.98
N LEU A 339 4.94 2.05 29.91
CA LEU A 339 4.00 2.37 28.85
C LEU A 339 3.58 3.84 28.88
N ALA A 340 3.40 4.43 30.06
CA ALA A 340 3.10 5.85 30.23
C ALA A 340 4.28 6.75 29.81
N ALA A 341 5.51 6.39 30.23
CA ALA A 341 6.73 7.10 29.84
C ALA A 341 7.05 7.04 28.33
N HIS A 342 6.37 6.16 27.58
CA HIS A 342 6.47 6.03 26.13
C HIS A 342 5.14 6.32 25.41
N HIS A 343 4.20 7.01 26.09
CA HIS A 343 2.92 7.47 25.53
C HIS A 343 2.05 6.36 24.93
N VAL A 344 2.22 5.10 25.35
CA VAL A 344 1.39 3.96 24.93
C VAL A 344 0.07 3.96 25.71
N VAL A 345 0.12 4.29 27.00
CA VAL A 345 -1.08 4.53 27.82
C VAL A 345 -0.97 5.87 28.52
N VAL A 346 -2.11 6.42 28.93
CA VAL A 346 -2.22 7.63 29.76
C VAL A 346 -3.01 7.28 31.02
N GLY A 347 -2.52 7.70 32.17
CA GLY A 347 -3.20 7.53 33.46
C GLY A 347 -2.30 7.85 34.67
N PRO A 348 -2.72 8.73 35.61
CA PRO A 348 -3.75 9.76 35.43
C PRO A 348 -3.38 11.14 35.97
N ASP A 349 -3.98 12.18 35.38
CA ASP A 349 -4.19 13.48 36.06
C ASP A 349 -5.39 13.37 37.03
N GLY A 350 -5.28 12.50 38.04
CA GLY A 350 -6.14 12.53 39.24
C GLY A 350 -7.25 11.46 39.41
N GLU A 351 -7.56 10.63 38.41
CA GLU A 351 -8.57 9.53 38.54
C GLU A 351 -8.04 8.20 37.99
N ASP A 352 -8.17 7.09 38.74
CA ASP A 352 -7.60 5.74 38.49
C ASP A 352 -8.10 5.02 37.21
N SER A 353 -7.92 5.65 36.05
CA SER A 353 -8.53 5.28 34.78
C SER A 353 -7.49 5.36 33.64
N LEU A 354 -7.29 4.25 32.94
CA LEU A 354 -6.32 4.13 31.85
C LEU A 354 -6.97 4.42 30.50
N ARG A 355 -6.25 5.17 29.66
CA ARG A 355 -6.60 5.39 28.24
C ARG A 355 -5.39 5.04 27.39
N LEU A 356 -5.57 4.85 26.09
CA LEU A 356 -4.42 4.84 25.19
C LEU A 356 -3.83 6.25 25.10
N GLY A 357 -2.51 6.31 24.97
CA GLY A 357 -1.83 7.53 24.51
C GLY A 357 -1.55 7.45 23.01
N PRO A 358 -0.98 8.52 22.42
CA PRO A 358 -0.68 8.61 20.98
C PRO A 358 0.01 7.37 20.40
N ALA A 359 1.03 6.83 21.08
CA ALA A 359 1.74 5.64 20.58
C ALA A 359 0.91 4.35 20.72
N GLY A 360 0.02 4.28 21.72
CA GLY A 360 -0.87 3.13 21.89
C GLY A 360 -2.00 3.11 20.88
N GLU A 361 -2.44 4.30 20.45
CA GLU A 361 -3.36 4.49 19.34
C GLU A 361 -2.75 4.08 17.99
N GLU A 362 -1.48 4.42 17.72
CA GLU A 362 -0.72 3.92 16.56
C GLU A 362 -0.62 2.38 16.58
N LEU A 363 -0.34 1.78 17.75
CA LEU A 363 -0.33 0.33 17.98
C LEU A 363 -1.71 -0.37 17.87
N LEU A 364 -2.78 0.31 17.45
CA LEU A 364 -4.04 -0.33 17.02
C LEU A 364 -4.05 -0.72 15.54
N ASP A 365 -3.15 -0.19 14.71
CA ASP A 365 -3.02 -0.64 13.33
C ASP A 365 -2.31 -1.99 13.25
N ASP A 366 -2.85 -2.91 12.45
CA ASP A 366 -2.28 -4.23 12.26
C ASP A 366 -0.86 -4.15 11.62
N HIS A 367 -0.60 -3.12 10.80
CA HIS A 367 0.71 -2.93 10.16
C HIS A 367 1.78 -2.46 11.16
N GLU A 368 1.45 -1.49 12.02
CA GLU A 368 2.37 -1.04 13.07
C GLU A 368 2.68 -2.19 14.05
N ARG A 369 1.71 -3.09 14.29
CA ARG A 369 1.91 -4.30 15.13
C ARG A 369 2.91 -5.31 14.54
N GLU A 370 3.06 -5.38 13.22
CA GLU A 370 3.99 -6.33 12.57
C GLU A 370 5.43 -6.10 13.06
N GLU A 371 5.84 -4.85 13.29
CA GLU A 371 7.16 -4.49 13.84
C GLU A 371 7.40 -5.09 15.23
N TYR A 372 6.36 -5.22 16.06
CA TYR A 372 6.49 -5.61 17.48
C TYR A 372 6.13 -7.06 17.77
N VAL A 373 5.23 -7.68 17.00
CA VAL A 373 4.77 -9.07 17.25
C VAL A 373 4.83 -9.99 16.03
N GLY A 374 5.07 -9.46 14.83
CA GLY A 374 5.15 -10.23 13.58
C GLY A 374 6.54 -10.80 13.26
N HIS A 375 6.74 -11.12 11.97
CA HIS A 375 7.96 -11.73 11.44
C HIS A 375 9.22 -10.90 11.78
N ASP A 376 9.19 -9.60 11.51
CA ASP A 376 10.31 -8.68 11.70
C ASP A 376 10.74 -8.59 13.17
N ALA A 377 9.77 -8.64 14.08
CA ALA A 377 10.02 -8.65 15.51
C ALA A 377 10.81 -9.89 15.95
N GLU A 378 10.59 -11.04 15.33
CA GLU A 378 11.39 -12.25 15.57
C GLU A 378 12.79 -12.15 14.97
N LEU A 379 12.92 -11.57 13.77
CA LEU A 379 14.24 -11.31 13.14
C LEU A 379 15.09 -10.41 14.03
N LEU A 380 14.50 -9.35 14.60
CA LEU A 380 15.16 -8.44 15.53
C LEU A 380 15.58 -9.17 16.82
N LEU A 381 14.69 -9.97 17.41
CA LEU A 381 15.00 -10.73 18.63
C LEU A 381 16.12 -11.76 18.42
N ALA A 382 16.23 -12.35 17.24
CA ALA A 382 17.33 -13.27 16.91
C ALA A 382 18.72 -12.58 16.99
N LEU A 383 18.80 -11.25 16.84
CA LEU A 383 20.05 -10.50 17.00
C LEU A 383 20.58 -10.49 18.45
N ALA A 384 19.82 -10.97 19.44
CA ALA A 384 20.38 -11.32 20.75
C ALA A 384 21.54 -12.33 20.65
N HIS A 385 21.56 -13.15 19.58
CA HIS A 385 22.62 -14.10 19.26
C HIS A 385 23.69 -13.55 18.30
N LEU A 386 23.72 -12.24 18.02
CA LEU A 386 24.68 -11.64 17.07
C LEU A 386 26.15 -11.85 17.48
N ALA A 387 26.47 -11.74 18.77
CA ALA A 387 27.85 -11.90 19.26
C ALA A 387 28.45 -13.31 19.05
N PRO A 388 27.77 -14.43 19.37
CA PRO A 388 28.24 -15.76 18.97
C PRO A 388 28.16 -15.99 17.46
N ALA A 389 27.10 -15.53 16.78
CA ALA A 389 26.95 -15.66 15.32
C ALA A 389 28.17 -15.10 14.55
N LEU A 390 28.63 -13.90 14.93
CA LEU A 390 29.81 -13.26 14.33
C LEU A 390 31.14 -13.98 14.61
N ARG A 391 31.24 -14.74 15.71
CA ARG A 391 32.45 -15.53 16.03
C ARG A 391 32.50 -16.83 15.25
N ASP A 392 31.36 -17.49 15.12
CA ASP A 392 31.26 -18.83 14.58
C ASP A 392 30.92 -18.85 13.08
N GLY A 393 30.65 -17.67 12.48
CA GLY A 393 30.25 -17.55 11.08
C GLY A 393 28.85 -18.10 10.81
N THR A 394 27.98 -18.11 11.83
CA THR A 394 26.62 -18.68 11.77
C THR A 394 25.56 -17.58 11.71
N SER A 395 24.31 -17.95 11.43
CA SER A 395 23.18 -17.00 11.45
C SER A 395 22.67 -16.79 12.88
N PRO A 396 22.43 -15.54 13.34
CA PRO A 396 21.76 -15.28 14.63
C PRO A 396 20.38 -15.96 14.70
N TRP A 397 19.65 -15.97 13.58
CA TRP A 397 18.38 -16.69 13.45
C TRP A 397 18.52 -18.19 13.70
N GLN A 398 19.56 -18.82 13.14
CA GLN A 398 19.78 -20.25 13.30
C GLN A 398 20.20 -20.63 14.72
N LEU A 399 20.91 -19.73 15.42
CA LEU A 399 21.22 -19.91 16.85
C LEU A 399 19.98 -19.74 17.74
N ALA A 400 19.06 -18.85 17.38
CA ALA A 400 17.82 -18.61 18.12
C ALA A 400 16.74 -19.70 17.90
N SER A 401 16.54 -20.10 16.64
CA SER A 401 15.45 -21.01 16.22
C SER A 401 15.87 -22.47 16.04
N GLY A 402 17.17 -22.76 15.95
CA GLY A 402 17.71 -24.08 15.64
C GLY A 402 17.69 -24.46 14.15
N ALA A 403 17.16 -23.63 13.26
CA ALA A 403 17.06 -23.90 11.82
C ALA A 403 17.42 -22.66 10.96
N PRO A 404 17.84 -22.82 9.69
CA PRO A 404 17.97 -21.69 8.77
C PRO A 404 16.63 -20.95 8.58
N LEU A 405 16.67 -19.63 8.42
CA LEU A 405 15.45 -18.81 8.17
C LEU A 405 14.67 -19.31 6.96
N HIS A 406 15.38 -19.68 5.90
CA HIS A 406 14.80 -20.30 4.70
C HIS A 406 14.00 -21.57 5.04
N ASP A 407 14.55 -22.48 5.86
CA ASP A 407 13.88 -23.71 6.29
C ASP A 407 12.66 -23.44 7.17
N THR A 408 12.69 -22.39 8.01
CA THR A 408 11.54 -22.00 8.83
C THR A 408 10.41 -21.44 7.95
N VAL A 409 10.75 -20.47 7.10
CA VAL A 409 9.79 -19.79 6.19
C VAL A 409 9.18 -20.75 5.18
N THR A 410 9.98 -21.61 4.55
CA THR A 410 9.49 -22.51 3.49
C THR A 410 8.71 -23.74 3.99
N ARG A 411 8.60 -23.91 5.32
CA ARG A 411 7.77 -24.96 5.94
C ARG A 411 6.51 -24.43 6.61
N ASP A 412 6.37 -23.11 6.71
CA ASP A 412 5.24 -22.43 7.33
C ASP A 412 4.45 -21.71 6.23
N ALA A 413 3.26 -22.23 5.91
CA ALA A 413 2.49 -21.73 4.77
C ALA A 413 1.84 -20.36 5.01
N ASP A 414 1.59 -20.01 6.28
CA ASP A 414 0.99 -18.72 6.64
C ASP A 414 2.08 -17.65 6.58
N ARG A 415 3.23 -17.90 7.22
CA ARG A 415 4.42 -17.05 7.17
C ARG A 415 4.99 -16.88 5.76
N PHE A 416 4.91 -17.91 4.91
CA PHE A 416 5.28 -17.79 3.51
C PHE A 416 4.28 -16.92 2.73
N GLY A 417 2.98 -17.02 3.06
CA GLY A 417 1.92 -16.18 2.49
C GLY A 417 2.12 -14.70 2.79
N GLU A 418 2.43 -14.35 4.04
CA GLU A 418 2.76 -12.99 4.48
C GLU A 418 3.89 -12.38 3.63
N LEU A 419 5.00 -13.10 3.47
CA LEU A 419 6.13 -12.64 2.64
C LEU A 419 5.77 -12.50 1.13
N VAL A 420 4.78 -13.25 0.64
CA VAL A 420 4.25 -13.07 -0.73
C VAL A 420 3.41 -11.81 -0.83
N GLU A 421 2.63 -11.46 0.20
CA GLU A 421 1.91 -10.17 0.28
C GLU A 421 2.89 -8.99 0.39
N GLU A 422 3.92 -9.08 1.24
CA GLU A 422 4.98 -8.05 1.33
C GLU A 422 5.69 -7.82 -0.01
N CYS A 423 5.88 -8.88 -0.79
CA CYS A 423 6.46 -8.80 -2.14
C CYS A 423 5.59 -8.03 -3.15
N GLU A 424 4.37 -7.59 -2.81
CA GLU A 424 3.67 -6.54 -3.56
C GLU A 424 4.51 -5.26 -3.66
N GLN A 425 5.30 -4.91 -2.62
CA GLN A 425 6.16 -3.73 -2.62
C GLN A 425 7.28 -3.79 -3.67
N LEU A 426 7.64 -4.98 -4.18
CA LEU A 426 8.63 -5.10 -5.26
C LEU A 426 8.22 -4.30 -6.50
N VAL A 427 6.93 -4.02 -6.71
CA VAL A 427 6.40 -3.22 -7.83
C VAL A 427 7.09 -1.85 -8.01
N PHE A 428 7.65 -1.28 -6.93
CA PHE A 428 8.43 -0.03 -6.98
C PHE A 428 9.87 -0.22 -7.51
N LEU A 429 10.40 -1.44 -7.47
CA LEU A 429 11.74 -1.81 -7.94
C LEU A 429 11.74 -2.51 -9.31
N LEU A 430 10.66 -3.22 -9.67
CA LEU A 430 10.58 -4.06 -10.88
C LEU A 430 10.89 -3.30 -12.18
N ASN A 431 10.47 -2.04 -12.30
CA ASN A 431 10.79 -1.21 -13.48
C ASN A 431 12.30 -0.93 -13.60
N GLY A 432 12.97 -0.59 -12.49
CA GLY A 432 14.42 -0.41 -12.48
C GLY A 432 15.16 -1.73 -12.74
N LEU A 433 14.75 -2.79 -12.05
CA LEU A 433 15.30 -4.14 -12.20
C LEU A 433 15.27 -4.60 -13.65
N THR A 434 14.13 -4.50 -14.35
CA THR A 434 13.95 -5.01 -15.72
C THR A 434 14.59 -4.12 -16.80
N ALA A 435 14.81 -2.83 -16.49
CA ALA A 435 15.54 -1.90 -17.33
C ALA A 435 17.08 -2.07 -17.25
N ASP A 436 17.59 -2.66 -16.16
CA ASP A 436 19.02 -2.71 -15.86
C ASP A 436 19.88 -3.35 -16.99
N PRO A 437 21.03 -2.75 -17.35
CA PRO A 437 21.97 -3.33 -18.33
C PRO A 437 22.50 -4.72 -18.00
N LEU A 438 22.42 -5.19 -16.74
CA LEU A 438 22.85 -6.54 -16.34
C LEU A 438 22.23 -7.65 -17.22
N TRP A 439 20.99 -7.45 -17.70
CA TRP A 439 20.29 -8.42 -18.54
C TRP A 439 20.86 -8.57 -19.96
N GLU A 440 21.79 -7.72 -20.39
CA GLU A 440 22.45 -7.84 -21.69
C GLU A 440 23.53 -8.94 -21.72
N GLY A 441 24.07 -9.31 -20.55
CA GLY A 441 25.08 -10.35 -20.39
C GLY A 441 24.59 -11.65 -19.73
N VAL A 442 23.28 -11.80 -19.52
CA VAL A 442 22.69 -12.93 -18.79
C VAL A 442 21.79 -13.74 -19.72
N ASP A 443 22.12 -15.02 -19.92
CA ASP A 443 21.32 -15.97 -20.71
C ASP A 443 20.42 -16.88 -19.85
N THR A 444 20.66 -16.93 -18.53
CA THR A 444 19.99 -17.85 -17.59
C THR A 444 19.87 -17.21 -16.22
N CYS A 445 18.69 -17.32 -15.60
CA CYS A 445 18.39 -16.79 -14.27
C CYS A 445 17.64 -17.85 -13.46
N LEU A 446 17.97 -17.97 -12.17
CA LEU A 446 17.21 -18.77 -11.20
C LEU A 446 16.52 -17.79 -10.25
N LEU A 447 15.20 -17.85 -10.17
CA LEU A 447 14.38 -17.03 -9.28
C LEU A 447 13.81 -17.91 -8.17
N THR A 448 14.17 -17.61 -6.93
CA THR A 448 13.77 -18.34 -5.73
C THR A 448 13.09 -17.41 -4.71
N GLY A 449 12.35 -17.99 -3.76
CA GLY A 449 11.70 -17.26 -2.68
C GLY A 449 10.35 -16.60 -3.03
N PRO A 450 9.72 -15.90 -2.06
CA PRO A 450 8.33 -15.43 -2.14
C PRO A 450 8.02 -14.54 -3.34
N GLY A 451 8.88 -13.55 -3.64
CA GLY A 451 8.67 -12.59 -4.72
C GLY A 451 8.98 -13.08 -6.13
N SER A 452 9.35 -14.35 -6.31
CA SER A 452 9.80 -14.87 -7.61
C SER A 452 8.75 -14.69 -8.71
N ALA A 453 7.47 -14.96 -8.42
CA ALA A 453 6.37 -14.81 -9.37
C ALA A 453 6.21 -13.35 -9.86
N SER A 454 6.35 -12.36 -8.99
CA SER A 454 6.27 -10.93 -9.33
C SER A 454 7.43 -10.52 -10.25
N VAL A 455 8.64 -11.03 -10.00
CA VAL A 455 9.82 -10.78 -10.86
C VAL A 455 9.68 -11.47 -12.22
N VAL A 456 9.16 -12.70 -12.26
CA VAL A 456 8.85 -13.42 -13.52
C VAL A 456 7.88 -12.62 -14.38
N ALA A 457 6.76 -12.16 -13.81
CA ALA A 457 5.76 -11.38 -14.52
C ALA A 457 6.34 -10.08 -15.10
N ALA A 458 7.14 -9.34 -14.32
CA ALA A 458 7.80 -8.13 -14.82
C ALA A 458 8.83 -8.41 -15.94
N LEU A 459 9.56 -9.53 -15.88
CA LEU A 459 10.48 -9.93 -16.96
C LEU A 459 9.74 -10.35 -18.25
N ASP A 460 8.51 -10.87 -18.13
CA ASP A 460 7.61 -11.12 -19.26
C ASP A 460 7.10 -9.81 -19.85
N ASP A 461 6.55 -8.91 -19.04
CA ASP A 461 6.01 -7.60 -19.47
C ASP A 461 7.09 -6.72 -20.11
N ALA A 462 8.33 -6.76 -19.58
CA ALA A 462 9.48 -6.08 -20.17
C ALA A 462 10.06 -6.78 -21.42
N GLY A 463 9.47 -7.89 -21.87
CA GLY A 463 9.93 -8.64 -23.05
C GLY A 463 11.31 -9.28 -22.90
N ARG A 464 11.80 -9.46 -21.68
CA ARG A 464 13.12 -10.05 -21.37
C ARG A 464 13.08 -11.58 -21.39
N ARG A 465 12.00 -12.20 -20.91
CA ARG A 465 11.87 -13.67 -20.79
C ARG A 465 12.17 -14.46 -22.08
N PRO A 466 11.80 -14.02 -23.30
CA PRO A 466 12.16 -14.74 -24.54
C PRO A 466 13.67 -14.87 -24.81
N ARG A 467 14.51 -14.08 -24.13
CA ARG A 467 15.98 -14.14 -24.20
C ARG A 467 16.61 -14.81 -22.98
N LEU A 468 15.83 -15.10 -21.94
CA LEU A 468 16.29 -15.62 -20.65
C LEU A 468 15.76 -17.02 -20.39
N ARG A 469 16.65 -17.95 -20.07
CA ARG A 469 16.24 -19.22 -19.46
C ARG A 469 15.97 -18.98 -17.98
N VAL A 470 14.71 -18.72 -17.64
CA VAL A 470 14.27 -18.57 -16.25
C VAL A 470 13.94 -19.95 -15.67
N ALA A 471 14.61 -20.32 -14.59
CA ALA A 471 14.20 -21.41 -13.72
C ALA A 471 13.46 -20.82 -12.50
N GLU A 472 12.28 -21.35 -12.22
CA GLU A 472 11.46 -20.98 -11.06
C GLU A 472 11.62 -22.08 -9.99
N ASP A 473 11.78 -21.67 -8.75
CA ASP A 473 11.68 -22.56 -7.59
C ASP A 473 10.21 -22.96 -7.36
N ASP A 474 9.92 -24.26 -7.22
CA ASP A 474 8.56 -24.78 -6.96
C ASP A 474 8.08 -24.51 -5.52
N THR A 475 8.96 -24.04 -4.63
CA THR A 475 8.66 -23.81 -3.20
C THR A 475 7.45 -22.90 -2.96
N PRO A 476 7.32 -21.69 -3.58
CA PRO A 476 6.14 -20.84 -3.38
C PRO A 476 4.84 -21.55 -3.75
N ALA A 477 4.87 -22.30 -4.85
CA ALA A 477 3.69 -22.93 -5.41
C ALA A 477 3.30 -24.23 -4.71
N SER A 478 4.24 -24.91 -4.04
CA SER A 478 3.99 -26.15 -3.29
C SER A 478 3.53 -25.87 -1.86
N VAL A 479 4.15 -24.89 -1.19
CA VAL A 479 3.78 -24.43 0.17
C VAL A 479 2.34 -23.91 0.18
N LEU A 480 2.00 -22.97 -0.70
CA LEU A 480 0.65 -22.37 -0.78
C LEU A 480 -0.43 -23.35 -1.29
N ARG A 481 -0.05 -24.43 -2.01
CA ARG A 481 -1.01 -25.48 -2.41
C ARG A 481 -1.30 -26.47 -1.28
N GLY A 482 -0.39 -26.64 -0.32
CA GLY A 482 -0.56 -27.55 0.81
C GLY A 482 -1.56 -27.07 1.86
N SER A 483 -1.74 -25.76 2.00
CA SER A 483 -2.59 -25.12 3.02
C SER A 483 -4.05 -24.92 2.62
N VAL A 484 -4.40 -25.01 1.32
CA VAL A 484 -5.81 -24.90 0.89
C VAL A 484 -6.63 -26.04 1.49
N PRO A 485 -7.61 -25.77 2.38
CA PRO A 485 -8.46 -26.82 2.91
C PRO A 485 -9.24 -27.43 1.75
N SER A 486 -9.05 -28.72 1.50
CA SER A 486 -9.81 -29.41 0.46
C SER A 486 -11.30 -29.21 0.73
N ARG A 487 -12.02 -28.54 -0.18
CA ARG A 487 -13.49 -28.41 -0.11
C ARG A 487 -14.16 -29.77 -0.38
N SER A 488 -14.03 -30.68 0.57
CA SER A 488 -14.66 -32.00 0.57
C SER A 488 -16.13 -31.86 0.98
N GLY A 489 -16.96 -31.43 0.03
CA GLY A 489 -18.29 -30.91 0.32
C GLY A 489 -19.40 -31.11 -0.73
N SER A 490 -19.25 -31.99 -1.73
CA SER A 490 -20.41 -32.54 -2.47
C SER A 490 -20.09 -33.76 -3.36
N THR A 491 -20.66 -34.90 -2.97
CA THR A 491 -21.20 -36.00 -3.81
C THR A 491 -20.57 -36.31 -5.17
N GLY A 492 -19.83 -37.42 -5.26
CA GLY A 492 -19.48 -38.09 -6.53
C GLY A 492 -19.04 -39.55 -6.31
N ARG A 493 -19.81 -40.52 -6.83
CA ARG A 493 -19.63 -41.99 -6.71
C ARG A 493 -18.17 -42.47 -6.61
N GLN A 494 -17.90 -43.31 -5.60
CA GLN A 494 -16.72 -44.18 -5.58
C GLN A 494 -16.70 -45.12 -6.81
N VAL A 495 -15.55 -45.17 -7.49
CA VAL A 495 -15.15 -46.29 -8.35
C VAL A 495 -13.85 -46.84 -7.73
N PRO A 496 -13.79 -48.12 -7.34
CA PRO A 496 -12.61 -48.65 -6.64
C PRO A 496 -11.42 -48.84 -7.60
N PRO A 497 -10.17 -48.59 -7.16
CA PRO A 497 -8.99 -48.79 -7.99
C PRO A 497 -8.69 -50.28 -8.18
N MET A 498 -8.43 -50.71 -9.42
CA MET A 498 -7.94 -52.06 -9.70
C MET A 498 -6.45 -52.19 -9.33
N SER A 499 -6.15 -53.07 -8.39
CA SER A 499 -4.78 -53.48 -8.05
C SER A 499 -4.16 -54.42 -9.11
N PRO A 500 -2.82 -54.43 -9.27
CA PRO A 500 -2.18 -55.04 -10.44
C PRO A 500 -2.01 -56.56 -10.34
N SER A 501 -2.39 -57.28 -11.40
CA SER A 501 -2.17 -58.73 -11.53
C SER A 501 -0.94 -59.05 -12.40
N ARG A 502 -0.23 -60.13 -12.05
CA ARG A 502 1.06 -60.52 -12.63
C ARG A 502 0.91 -61.33 -13.94
N ARG A 503 1.98 -61.32 -14.74
CA ARG A 503 2.37 -62.30 -15.80
C ARG A 503 1.96 -63.74 -15.44
N ARG A 504 1.61 -64.69 -16.32
CA ARG A 504 1.88 -65.02 -17.76
C ARG A 504 0.98 -66.27 -18.11
N PRO A 505 1.09 -67.01 -19.25
CA PRO A 505 1.40 -66.68 -20.64
C PRO A 505 0.38 -67.26 -21.69
N SER A 506 0.44 -66.76 -22.94
CA SER A 506 0.17 -67.43 -24.24
C SER A 506 -0.77 -68.65 -24.37
N ARG A 507 -1.78 -68.55 -25.28
CA ARG A 507 -2.02 -69.56 -26.34
C ARG A 507 -2.96 -69.08 -27.47
N THR A 508 -2.67 -69.55 -28.69
CA THR A 508 -3.55 -69.75 -29.87
C THR A 508 -4.41 -68.59 -30.44
N ALA A 509 -4.12 -68.23 -31.70
CA ALA A 509 -5.08 -67.68 -32.65
C ALA A 509 -6.01 -68.81 -33.20
N PRO A 510 -7.11 -68.53 -33.94
CA PRO A 510 -6.96 -68.13 -35.35
C PRO A 510 -8.03 -67.17 -35.95
N THR A 511 -7.67 -66.58 -37.10
CA THR A 511 -8.50 -66.20 -38.28
C THR A 511 -9.94 -65.67 -38.13
N THR A 512 -10.19 -64.48 -38.72
CA THR A 512 -10.95 -64.32 -40.00
C THR A 512 -10.61 -63.00 -40.70
N ARG A 513 -10.71 -62.94 -42.04
CA ARG A 513 -10.38 -61.80 -42.92
C ARG A 513 -11.68 -61.19 -43.56
N PRO A 514 -11.64 -60.13 -44.41
CA PRO A 514 -12.73 -59.15 -44.57
C PRO A 514 -13.52 -59.36 -45.89
N PRO A 515 -14.38 -58.41 -46.34
CA PRO A 515 -13.97 -57.21 -47.12
C PRO A 515 -14.75 -55.94 -46.68
N GLY A 516 -14.62 -54.73 -47.25
CA GLY A 516 -13.83 -54.13 -48.35
C GLY A 516 -13.67 -52.63 -47.99
N SER A 517 -13.31 -51.65 -48.82
CA SER A 517 -12.95 -51.51 -50.23
C SER A 517 -12.60 -50.01 -50.40
N SER A 518 -11.38 -49.71 -50.84
CA SER A 518 -10.84 -48.37 -51.14
C SER A 518 -11.38 -47.81 -52.49
N PRO A 519 -10.78 -46.79 -53.16
CA PRO A 519 -9.95 -45.63 -52.75
C PRO A 519 -10.36 -44.29 -53.44
N GLY A 520 -9.58 -43.21 -53.24
CA GLY A 520 -9.57 -42.01 -54.11
C GLY A 520 -8.74 -40.87 -53.49
N SER A 521 -7.41 -40.86 -53.60
CA SER A 521 -6.59 -40.40 -54.75
C SER A 521 -6.30 -38.88 -54.76
N ALA A 522 -5.03 -38.54 -54.58
CA ALA A 522 -4.39 -37.23 -54.84
C ALA A 522 -4.12 -37.08 -56.38
N PRO A 523 -3.24 -36.20 -56.92
CA PRO A 523 -2.40 -35.12 -56.34
C PRO A 523 -2.33 -33.82 -57.20
N GLY A 524 -1.45 -32.86 -56.87
CA GLY A 524 -0.66 -32.17 -57.91
C GLY A 524 -0.32 -30.67 -57.74
N PRO A 525 0.73 -30.13 -58.40
CA PRO A 525 1.48 -28.97 -57.89
C PRO A 525 1.86 -27.84 -58.89
N GLY A 526 2.43 -26.74 -58.38
CA GLY A 526 3.26 -25.76 -59.12
C GLY A 526 3.97 -24.82 -58.13
N ARG A 527 5.32 -24.65 -58.09
CA ARG A 527 6.24 -24.02 -59.08
C ARG A 527 5.84 -22.55 -59.36
N ARG A 528 6.74 -21.55 -59.38
CA ARG A 528 8.23 -21.54 -59.49
C ARG A 528 8.78 -20.10 -59.29
N SER A 529 10.00 -19.92 -58.72
CA SER A 529 11.00 -18.83 -59.01
C SER A 529 10.58 -17.33 -58.88
N SER A 530 11.40 -16.26 -58.81
CA SER A 530 12.83 -15.92 -58.57
C SER A 530 12.95 -14.37 -58.72
N SER A 531 13.88 -13.56 -58.18
CA SER A 531 15.00 -13.68 -57.21
C SER A 531 15.67 -12.28 -57.06
N ARG A 532 16.82 -12.18 -56.36
CA ARG A 532 17.84 -11.08 -56.37
C ARG A 532 17.67 -9.86 -55.44
N HIS A 533 18.57 -9.82 -54.45
CA HIS A 533 19.27 -8.64 -53.89
C HIS A 533 20.03 -7.81 -54.97
N PRO A 534 20.58 -6.59 -54.73
CA PRO A 534 21.07 -6.07 -53.43
C PRO A 534 20.89 -4.56 -53.06
N VAL A 535 21.20 -4.31 -51.78
CA VAL A 535 21.81 -3.14 -51.06
C VAL A 535 22.82 -2.30 -51.92
N PRO A 536 23.14 -0.99 -51.68
CA PRO A 536 23.15 -0.22 -50.40
C PRO A 536 22.68 1.27 -50.36
N THR A 537 22.62 1.80 -49.12
CA THR A 537 22.89 3.17 -48.60
C THR A 537 22.54 4.45 -49.38
N ALA A 538 21.83 5.35 -48.69
CA ALA A 538 22.32 6.69 -48.33
C ALA A 538 21.91 6.98 -46.87
#